data_AF-A0A8K0XWM2-F1
#
_entry.id   AF-A0A8K0XWM2-F1
#
_cell.length_a   1.000
_cell.length_b   1.000
_cell.length_c   1.000
_cell.angle_alpha   90.00
_cell.angle_beta   90.00
_cell.angle_gamma   90.00
#
_symmetry.space_group_name_H-M   'P 1'
#
loop_
_entity.id
_entity.type
_entity.pdbx_description
1 polymer ?
#
loop_
_entity_poly.entity_id
_entity_poly.type
_entity_poly.pdbx_seq_one_letter_code
_entity_poly.pdbx_strand_id
1 'polypeptide(L)'
;MLNTVSPAYCQTHHELQTLIAQSSKLPDDQVKGGLGILTAQISDPTLQSAIEDEIKDLSLRVISLEKTFIAVDALICRQDVDQTRVAALSKSWKSLHQEYRQLLVSSSQVAGQAHDLANDFASKFLPSLASETTSGLDKVTSIQKYVKHVGDNDQNAERLSEELKKLQRNVAEFLNSWPSWDSVDVGIKMLDNEIGSLQHTVTDLLSNVSTLQRKFTYAIAPPPGITAVLGSVLPSFWTGALANAIASLVDPSLVAKIKSEAPALKPELSARRSQRAQAEAILTPQQQLQAYLMDMSTDLEGIIEPLNAMTKISHSIHSDMLVIDLTMVSGVFKPDTKQLVAPRLQAFSELYKLASKAFTGYQTIIDAFIAHLS
;
A
#
# COMPACT_ATOMS: atom_id res chain seq x y z
N MET A 1 -9.07 -19.13 1.39
CA MET A 1 -9.47 -19.01 -0.03
C MET A 1 -8.23 -19.25 -0.88
N LEU A 2 -8.37 -19.76 -2.11
CA LEU A 2 -7.24 -19.90 -3.03
C LEU A 2 -6.95 -18.54 -3.65
N ASN A 3 -5.86 -17.90 -3.23
CA ASN A 3 -5.36 -16.65 -3.80
C ASN A 3 -4.98 -16.92 -5.27
N THR A 4 -5.90 -16.60 -6.18
CA THR A 4 -5.77 -16.86 -7.60
C THR A 4 -5.94 -15.57 -8.37
N VAL A 5 -5.00 -15.32 -9.27
CA VAL A 5 -5.07 -14.22 -10.23
C VAL A 5 -6.32 -14.41 -11.07
N SER A 6 -7.06 -13.33 -11.31
CA SER A 6 -8.28 -13.37 -12.10
C SER A 6 -7.97 -13.92 -13.50
N PRO A 7 -8.82 -14.81 -14.06
CA PRO A 7 -8.53 -15.49 -15.32
C PRO A 7 -8.15 -14.57 -16.49
N ALA A 8 -8.71 -13.36 -16.53
CA ALA A 8 -8.42 -12.37 -17.56
C ALA A 8 -6.95 -11.87 -17.54
N TYR A 9 -6.27 -12.01 -16.40
CA TYR A 9 -4.93 -11.47 -16.15
C TYR A 9 -3.86 -12.57 -16.07
N CYS A 10 -4.24 -13.84 -16.14
CA CYS A 10 -3.32 -14.98 -16.07
C CYS A 10 -2.21 -14.89 -17.11
N GLN A 11 -2.49 -14.45 -18.34
CA GLN A 11 -1.47 -14.35 -19.38
C GLN A 11 -0.37 -13.35 -18.98
N THR A 12 -0.75 -12.14 -18.56
CA THR A 12 0.19 -11.09 -18.14
C THR A 12 1.01 -11.53 -16.93
N HIS A 13 0.40 -12.23 -15.98
CA HIS A 13 1.10 -12.85 -14.86
C HIS A 13 2.21 -13.80 -15.32
N HIS A 14 1.91 -14.76 -16.22
CA HIS A 14 2.89 -15.75 -16.68
C HIS A 14 4.03 -15.10 -17.50
N GLU A 15 3.70 -14.11 -18.34
CA GLU A 15 4.68 -13.35 -19.11
C GLU A 15 5.64 -12.58 -18.19
N LEU A 16 5.12 -11.94 -17.14
CA LEU A 16 5.92 -11.25 -16.12
C LEU A 16 6.81 -12.21 -15.32
N GLN A 17 6.28 -13.35 -14.85
CA GLN A 17 7.08 -14.33 -14.11
C GLN A 17 8.25 -14.86 -14.95
N THR A 18 7.99 -15.15 -16.23
CA THR A 18 9.01 -15.61 -17.18
C THR A 18 10.10 -14.55 -17.34
N LEU A 19 9.71 -13.29 -17.54
CA LEU A 19 10.65 -12.19 -17.69
C LEU A 19 11.45 -11.93 -16.40
N ILE A 20 10.81 -11.99 -15.23
CA ILE A 20 11.48 -11.88 -13.94
C ILE A 20 12.54 -12.97 -13.80
N ALA A 21 12.25 -14.21 -14.18
CA ALA A 21 13.20 -15.32 -14.10
C ALA A 21 14.45 -15.10 -14.98
N GLN A 22 14.30 -14.40 -16.10
CA GLN A 22 15.36 -14.16 -17.09
C GLN A 22 16.10 -12.82 -16.89
N SER A 23 15.52 -11.89 -16.15
CA SER A 23 16.06 -10.54 -15.96
C SER A 23 17.35 -10.50 -15.12
N SER A 24 18.21 -9.55 -15.46
CA SER A 24 19.46 -9.24 -14.75
C SER A 24 19.66 -7.72 -14.65
N LYS A 25 20.68 -7.28 -13.89
CA LYS A 25 20.98 -5.84 -13.77
C LYS A 25 21.31 -5.24 -15.13
N LEU A 26 20.72 -4.10 -15.41
CA LEU A 26 20.98 -3.33 -16.63
C LEU A 26 22.28 -2.51 -16.56
N PRO A 27 22.78 -2.10 -17.73
CA PRO A 27 23.73 -1.00 -17.86
C PRO A 27 23.26 0.28 -17.13
N ASP A 28 24.21 1.01 -16.55
CA ASP A 28 23.93 2.17 -15.70
C ASP A 28 23.27 3.33 -16.48
N ASP A 29 23.51 3.47 -17.79
CA ASP A 29 22.85 4.46 -18.65
C ASP A 29 21.35 4.16 -18.82
N GLN A 30 20.97 2.89 -18.95
CA GLN A 30 19.57 2.47 -18.98
C GLN A 30 18.89 2.66 -17.63
N VAL A 31 19.58 2.34 -16.54
CA VAL A 31 19.09 2.62 -15.18
C VAL A 31 18.85 4.12 -14.99
N LYS A 32 19.78 4.97 -15.44
CA LYS A 32 19.63 6.43 -15.41
C LYS A 32 18.42 6.89 -16.21
N GLY A 33 18.20 6.34 -17.41
CA GLY A 33 17.03 6.63 -18.23
C GLY A 33 15.72 6.29 -17.52
N GLY A 34 15.63 5.09 -16.93
CA GLY A 34 14.45 4.66 -16.17
C GLY A 34 14.16 5.53 -14.95
N LEU A 35 15.20 5.92 -14.19
CA LEU A 35 15.06 6.86 -13.06
C LEU A 35 14.57 8.24 -13.52
N GLY A 36 15.04 8.71 -14.68
CA GLY A 36 14.58 9.96 -15.29
C GLY A 36 13.10 9.91 -15.67
N ILE A 37 12.65 8.83 -16.30
CA ILE A 37 11.24 8.60 -16.63
C ILE A 37 10.39 8.57 -15.36
N LEU A 38 10.81 7.81 -14.34
CA LEU A 38 10.10 7.72 -13.07
C LEU A 38 9.93 9.09 -12.41
N THR A 39 11.00 9.87 -12.35
CA THR A 39 11.00 11.24 -11.80
C THR A 39 10.04 12.15 -12.58
N ALA A 40 10.05 12.07 -13.91
CA ALA A 40 9.16 12.85 -14.77
C ALA A 40 7.68 12.52 -14.52
N GLN A 41 7.35 11.24 -14.32
CA GLN A 41 5.97 10.82 -14.06
C GLN A 41 5.47 11.23 -12.68
N ILE A 42 6.31 11.14 -11.65
CA ILE A 42 5.95 11.62 -10.31
C ILE A 42 5.69 13.13 -10.34
N SER A 43 6.43 13.86 -11.15
CA SER A 43 6.30 15.31 -11.27
C SER A 43 5.19 15.75 -12.23
N ASP A 44 4.55 14.82 -12.95
CA ASP A 44 3.54 15.12 -13.95
C ASP A 44 2.23 15.58 -13.28
N PRO A 45 1.79 16.84 -13.48
CA PRO A 45 0.55 17.35 -12.89
C PRO A 45 -0.69 16.57 -13.33
N THR A 46 -0.68 15.97 -14.52
CA THR A 46 -1.81 15.18 -15.03
C THR A 46 -1.99 13.88 -14.23
N LEU A 47 -0.89 13.33 -13.70
CA LEU A 47 -0.89 12.12 -12.89
C LEU A 47 -1.11 12.38 -11.39
N GLN A 48 -0.96 13.63 -10.92
CA GLN A 48 -1.25 14.00 -9.52
C GLN A 48 -2.71 13.72 -9.15
N SER A 49 -3.66 13.92 -10.07
CA SER A 49 -5.07 13.58 -9.84
C SER A 49 -5.30 12.09 -9.56
N ALA A 50 -4.58 11.21 -10.26
CA ALA A 50 -4.67 9.76 -10.04
C ALA A 50 -4.14 9.35 -8.65
N ILE A 51 -3.08 10.01 -8.19
CA ILE A 51 -2.52 9.84 -6.83
C ILE A 51 -3.56 10.28 -5.78
N GLU A 52 -4.13 11.47 -5.93
CA GLU A 52 -5.18 12.00 -5.04
C GLU A 52 -6.39 11.08 -4.98
N ASP A 53 -6.81 10.53 -6.12
CA ASP A 53 -7.93 9.58 -6.21
C ASP A 53 -7.64 8.24 -5.54
N GLU A 54 -6.39 7.77 -5.50
CA GLU A 54 -6.02 6.55 -4.77
C GLU A 54 -5.92 6.77 -3.26
N ILE A 55 -5.38 7.93 -2.83
CA ILE A 55 -5.37 8.31 -1.41
C ILE A 55 -6.81 8.42 -0.90
N LYS A 56 -7.67 9.11 -1.65
CA LYS A 56 -9.09 9.26 -1.32
C LYS A 56 -9.79 7.91 -1.26
N ASP A 57 -9.53 7.02 -2.21
CA ASP A 57 -10.08 5.67 -2.24
C ASP A 57 -9.64 4.84 -1.01
N LEU A 58 -8.36 4.89 -0.62
CA LEU A 58 -7.90 4.27 0.63
C LEU A 58 -8.60 4.84 1.86
N SER A 59 -8.68 6.17 1.99
CA SER A 59 -9.37 6.81 3.12
C SER A 59 -10.86 6.46 3.16
N LEU A 60 -11.53 6.39 2.01
CA LEU A 60 -12.93 6.01 1.92
C LEU A 60 -13.16 4.53 2.29
N ARG A 61 -12.24 3.62 1.95
CA ARG A 61 -12.29 2.23 2.41
C ARG A 61 -12.20 2.14 3.93
N VAL A 62 -11.25 2.86 4.53
CA VAL A 62 -11.09 2.96 5.99
C VAL A 62 -12.38 3.48 6.63
N ILE A 63 -12.97 4.55 6.10
CA ILE A 63 -14.26 5.07 6.58
C ILE A 63 -15.40 4.06 6.37
N SER A 64 -15.39 3.31 5.27
CA SER A 64 -16.41 2.30 4.99
C SER A 64 -16.39 1.17 6.02
N LEU A 65 -15.20 0.75 6.45
CA LEU A 65 -15.07 -0.29 7.47
C LEU A 65 -15.68 0.15 8.82
N GLU A 66 -15.56 1.43 9.21
CA GLU A 66 -16.27 1.97 10.38
C GLU A 66 -17.80 1.84 10.22
N LYS A 67 -18.33 2.10 9.03
CA LYS A 67 -19.76 1.91 8.74
C LYS A 67 -20.17 0.44 8.82
N THR A 68 -19.31 -0.47 8.36
CA THR A 68 -19.51 -1.92 8.49
C THR A 68 -19.57 -2.34 9.96
N PHE A 69 -18.68 -1.84 10.82
CA PHE A 69 -18.75 -2.09 12.26
C PHE A 69 -20.08 -1.66 12.87
N ILE A 70 -20.56 -0.46 12.51
CA ILE A 70 -21.86 0.07 12.96
C ILE A 70 -23.02 -0.79 12.47
N ALA A 71 -23.00 -1.18 11.18
CA ALA A 71 -24.05 -2.00 10.58
C ALA A 71 -24.16 -3.37 11.25
N VAL A 72 -23.01 -4.03 11.49
CA VAL A 72 -22.98 -5.31 12.21
C VAL A 72 -23.49 -5.17 13.63
N ASP A 73 -23.11 -4.13 14.38
CA ASP A 73 -23.62 -3.92 15.75
C ASP A 73 -25.16 -3.82 15.75
N ALA A 74 -25.72 -3.03 14.82
CA ALA A 74 -27.16 -2.88 14.65
C ALA A 74 -27.87 -4.19 14.27
N LEU A 75 -27.22 -5.06 13.47
CA LEU A 75 -27.80 -6.32 13.01
C LEU A 75 -27.64 -7.47 14.00
N ILE A 76 -26.57 -7.51 14.81
CA ILE A 76 -26.42 -8.48 15.90
C ILE A 76 -27.57 -8.34 16.89
N CYS A 77 -27.94 -7.11 17.26
CA CYS A 77 -29.04 -6.86 18.21
C CYS A 77 -30.43 -7.23 17.66
N ARG A 78 -30.57 -7.50 16.36
CA ARG A 78 -31.84 -7.87 15.72
C ARG A 78 -32.01 -9.39 15.53
N GLN A 79 -31.03 -10.17 15.99
CA GLN A 79 -31.10 -11.62 15.92
C GLN A 79 -32.16 -12.15 16.89
N ASP A 80 -33.14 -12.88 16.37
CA ASP A 80 -34.24 -13.48 17.14
C ASP A 80 -33.89 -14.92 17.57
N VAL A 81 -32.66 -15.09 18.07
CA VAL A 81 -32.09 -16.37 18.49
C VAL A 81 -31.28 -16.15 19.77
N ASP A 82 -31.19 -17.18 20.62
CA ASP A 82 -30.42 -17.24 21.89
C ASP A 82 -29.91 -15.87 22.41
N GLN A 83 -30.76 -15.16 23.15
CA GLN A 83 -30.49 -13.80 23.61
C GLN A 83 -29.24 -13.69 24.49
N THR A 84 -28.87 -14.76 25.21
CA THR A 84 -27.65 -14.77 26.03
C THR A 84 -26.41 -14.76 25.12
N ARG A 85 -26.44 -15.58 24.07
CA ARG A 85 -25.36 -15.64 23.08
C ARG A 85 -25.28 -14.35 22.24
N VAL A 86 -26.41 -13.78 21.83
CA VAL A 86 -26.46 -12.50 21.12
C VAL A 86 -25.85 -11.38 21.97
N ALA A 87 -26.16 -11.32 23.27
CA ALA A 87 -25.57 -10.34 24.18
C ALA A 87 -24.04 -10.49 24.29
N ALA A 88 -23.52 -11.72 24.36
CA ALA A 88 -22.09 -11.98 24.39
C ALA A 88 -21.38 -11.57 23.07
N LEU A 89 -21.99 -11.88 21.92
CA LEU A 89 -21.48 -11.49 20.61
C LEU A 89 -21.48 -9.97 20.43
N SER A 90 -22.57 -9.28 20.79
CA SER A 90 -22.64 -7.82 20.74
C SER A 90 -21.57 -7.17 21.61
N LYS A 91 -21.35 -7.69 22.83
CA LYS A 91 -20.27 -7.20 23.70
C LYS A 91 -18.88 -7.36 23.07
N SER A 92 -18.60 -8.54 22.50
CA SER A 92 -17.34 -8.81 21.82
C SER A 92 -17.14 -7.88 20.62
N TRP A 93 -18.17 -7.73 19.79
CA TRP A 93 -18.15 -6.87 18.61
C TRP A 93 -17.89 -5.39 18.96
N LYS A 94 -18.58 -4.86 19.98
CA LYS A 94 -18.37 -3.48 20.46
C LYS A 94 -16.94 -3.25 20.91
N SER A 95 -16.29 -4.25 21.52
CA SER A 95 -14.88 -4.17 21.88
C SER A 95 -13.98 -4.06 20.64
N LEU A 96 -14.23 -4.85 19.59
CA LEU A 96 -13.49 -4.78 18.33
C LEU A 96 -13.70 -3.44 17.62
N HIS A 97 -14.94 -2.94 17.63
CA HIS A 97 -15.27 -1.64 17.06
C HIS A 97 -14.54 -0.50 17.78
N GLN A 98 -14.48 -0.54 19.11
CA GLN A 98 -13.70 0.43 19.89
C GLN A 98 -12.20 0.35 19.62
N GLU A 99 -11.64 -0.86 19.51
CA GLU A 99 -10.24 -1.09 19.11
C GLU A 99 -9.97 -0.49 17.73
N TYR A 100 -10.87 -0.71 16.76
CA TYR A 100 -10.78 -0.12 15.43
C TYR A 100 -10.79 1.42 15.45
N ARG A 101 -11.67 2.06 16.22
CA ARG A 101 -11.69 3.53 16.35
C ARG A 101 -10.39 4.09 16.93
N GLN A 102 -9.78 3.42 17.90
CA GLN A 102 -8.48 3.82 18.44
C GLN A 102 -7.37 3.67 17.40
N LEU A 103 -7.43 2.62 16.59
CA LEU A 103 -6.53 2.40 15.46
C LEU A 103 -6.68 3.48 14.38
N LEU A 104 -7.91 3.97 14.11
CA LEU A 104 -8.12 5.10 13.19
C LEU A 104 -7.36 6.35 13.64
N VAL A 105 -7.52 6.74 14.90
CA VAL A 105 -6.80 7.89 15.49
C VAL A 105 -5.29 7.68 15.38
N SER A 106 -4.81 6.50 15.78
CA SER A 106 -3.38 6.17 15.75
C SER A 106 -2.83 6.16 14.32
N SER A 107 -3.61 5.68 13.34
CA SER A 107 -3.23 5.69 11.92
C SER A 107 -3.08 7.10 11.35
N SER A 108 -3.96 8.02 11.75
CA SER A 108 -3.86 9.43 11.34
C SER A 108 -2.60 10.09 11.91
N GLN A 109 -2.31 9.84 13.20
CA GLN A 109 -1.10 10.35 13.85
C GLN A 109 0.18 9.81 13.22
N VAL A 110 0.25 8.49 12.96
CA VAL A 110 1.40 7.87 12.30
C VAL A 110 1.56 8.38 10.87
N ALA A 111 0.47 8.62 10.13
CA ALA A 111 0.54 9.25 8.81
C ALA A 111 1.12 10.67 8.88
N GLY A 112 0.73 11.48 9.87
CA GLY A 112 1.34 12.80 10.10
C GLY A 112 2.84 12.73 10.41
N GLN A 113 3.25 11.80 11.28
CA GLN A 113 4.67 11.57 11.58
C GLN A 113 5.45 11.11 10.34
N ALA A 114 4.86 10.20 9.55
CA ALA A 114 5.46 9.71 8.32
C ALA A 114 5.57 10.81 7.25
N HIS A 115 4.58 11.72 7.19
CA HIS A 115 4.64 12.91 6.36
C HIS A 115 5.85 13.78 6.70
N ASP A 116 5.98 14.15 7.97
CA ASP A 116 7.04 15.04 8.46
C ASP A 116 8.42 14.46 8.16
N LEU A 117 8.59 13.16 8.46
CA LEU A 117 9.83 12.45 8.23
C LEU A 117 10.17 12.32 6.74
N ALA A 118 9.21 11.94 5.90
CA ALA A 118 9.41 11.84 4.46
C ALA A 118 9.75 13.21 3.83
N ASN A 119 9.09 14.28 4.28
CA ASN A 119 9.37 15.63 3.82
C ASN A 119 10.75 16.11 4.26
N ASP A 120 11.13 15.88 5.52
CA ASP A 120 12.44 16.25 6.04
C ASP A 120 13.56 15.55 5.25
N PHE A 121 13.42 14.24 5.02
CA PHE A 121 14.35 13.46 4.21
C PHE A 121 14.47 14.02 2.79
N ALA A 122 13.34 14.23 2.13
CA ALA A 122 13.30 14.63 0.72
C ALA A 122 13.77 16.07 0.47
N SER A 123 13.36 16.99 1.35
CA SER A 123 13.49 18.44 1.12
C SER A 123 14.71 19.04 1.82
N LYS A 124 15.28 18.38 2.82
CA LYS A 124 16.46 18.88 3.55
C LYS A 124 17.65 17.92 3.44
N PHE A 125 17.45 16.65 3.80
CA PHE A 125 18.57 15.71 3.89
C PHE A 125 19.15 15.34 2.52
N LEU A 126 18.32 14.85 1.57
CA LEU A 126 18.80 14.47 0.25
C LEU A 126 19.51 15.62 -0.52
N PRO A 127 19.00 16.88 -0.52
CA PRO A 127 19.72 18.01 -1.09
C PRO A 127 21.09 18.26 -0.46
N SER A 128 21.24 18.06 0.85
CA SER A 128 22.55 18.21 1.51
C SER A 128 23.58 17.19 1.00
N LEU A 129 23.14 15.98 0.64
CA LEU A 129 23.99 14.97 0.03
C LEU A 129 24.33 15.26 -1.44
N ALA A 130 23.46 15.97 -2.14
CA ALA A 130 23.70 16.38 -3.53
C ALA A 130 24.71 17.54 -3.65
N SER A 131 24.95 18.29 -2.57
CA SER A 131 25.87 19.44 -2.58
C SER A 131 27.30 19.05 -2.99
N GLU A 132 27.87 19.78 -3.95
CA GLU A 132 29.26 19.60 -4.38
C GLU A 132 30.27 20.15 -3.37
N THR A 133 29.84 21.03 -2.46
CA THR A 133 30.70 21.67 -1.46
C THR A 133 30.97 20.80 -0.24
N THR A 134 30.19 19.73 -0.04
CA THR A 134 30.32 18.81 1.09
C THR A 134 31.29 17.69 0.73
N SER A 135 32.31 17.46 1.56
CA SER A 135 33.28 16.38 1.33
C SER A 135 32.61 15.00 1.41
N GLY A 136 33.18 13.99 0.75
CA GLY A 136 32.64 12.62 0.81
C GLY A 136 32.56 12.06 2.23
N LEU A 137 33.54 12.37 3.09
CA LEU A 137 33.56 11.94 4.49
C LEU A 137 32.45 12.60 5.32
N ASP A 138 32.17 13.89 5.07
CA ASP A 138 31.09 14.61 5.74
C ASP A 138 29.72 14.07 5.34
N LYS A 139 29.56 13.65 4.07
CA LYS A 139 28.33 12.99 3.59
C LYS A 139 28.10 11.66 4.29
N VAL A 140 29.12 10.80 4.38
CA VAL A 140 29.03 9.52 5.11
C VAL A 140 28.69 9.74 6.58
N THR A 141 29.34 10.69 7.22
CA THR A 141 29.04 11.06 8.63
C THR A 141 27.60 11.55 8.79
N SER A 142 27.10 12.34 7.83
CA SER A 142 25.73 12.86 7.83
C SER A 142 24.70 11.74 7.64
N ILE A 143 24.98 10.77 6.76
CA ILE A 143 24.19 9.55 6.59
C ILE A 143 24.07 8.79 7.91
N GLN A 144 25.18 8.50 8.59
CA GLN A 144 25.15 7.76 9.86
C GLN A 144 24.36 8.50 10.95
N LYS A 145 24.52 9.82 11.06
CA LYS A 145 23.77 10.65 12.01
C LYS A 145 22.27 10.63 11.71
N TYR A 146 21.90 10.71 10.43
CA TYR A 146 20.50 10.72 10.03
C TYR A 146 19.82 9.36 10.25
N VAL A 147 20.48 8.24 9.90
CA VAL A 147 19.96 6.88 10.20
C VAL A 147 19.61 6.74 11.68
N LYS A 148 20.51 7.19 12.56
CA LYS A 148 20.28 7.15 14.00
C LYS A 148 19.08 8.01 14.42
N HIS A 149 19.00 9.24 13.90
CA HIS A 149 17.88 10.14 14.19
C HIS A 149 16.52 9.56 13.78
N VAL A 150 16.47 8.89 12.62
CA VAL A 150 15.24 8.28 12.09
C VAL A 150 14.81 7.07 12.94
N GLY A 151 15.75 6.24 13.38
CA GLY A 151 15.43 5.04 14.17
C GLY A 151 14.85 5.31 15.56
N ASP A 152 15.13 6.48 16.14
CA ASP A 152 14.66 6.82 17.49
C ASP A 152 13.14 7.14 17.54
N ASN A 153 12.45 7.28 16.39
CA ASN A 153 11.06 7.75 16.29
C ASN A 153 10.01 6.69 15.87
N ASP A 154 10.35 5.39 15.87
CA ASP A 154 9.51 4.34 15.26
C ASP A 154 8.47 3.70 16.18
N GLN A 155 8.48 3.97 17.48
CA GLN A 155 7.66 3.25 18.45
C GLN A 155 6.15 3.30 18.15
N ASN A 156 5.62 4.45 17.74
CA ASN A 156 4.20 4.58 17.41
C ASN A 156 3.83 3.79 16.14
N ALA A 157 4.72 3.80 15.16
CA ALA A 157 4.54 3.10 13.89
C ALA A 157 4.57 1.58 14.08
N GLU A 158 5.52 1.08 14.88
CA GLU A 158 5.60 -0.33 15.27
C GLU A 158 4.35 -0.76 16.05
N ARG A 159 3.95 0.02 17.07
CA ARG A 159 2.74 -0.28 17.86
C ARG A 159 1.50 -0.36 16.97
N LEU A 160 1.31 0.61 16.06
CA LEU A 160 0.18 0.60 15.14
C LEU A 160 0.19 -0.65 14.24
N SER A 161 1.34 -1.04 13.70
CA SER A 161 1.47 -2.26 12.88
C SER A 161 1.03 -3.51 13.64
N GLU A 162 1.48 -3.63 14.89
CA GLU A 162 1.15 -4.77 15.75
C GLU A 162 -0.34 -4.78 16.12
N GLU A 163 -0.89 -3.63 16.48
CA GLU A 163 -2.29 -3.49 16.86
C GLU A 163 -3.24 -3.74 15.67
N LEU A 164 -2.87 -3.34 14.44
CA LEU A 164 -3.63 -3.68 13.23
C LEU A 164 -3.67 -5.19 12.98
N LYS A 165 -2.53 -5.88 13.10
CA LYS A 165 -2.46 -7.36 12.98
C LYS A 165 -3.22 -8.06 14.09
N LYS A 166 -3.22 -7.48 15.30
CA LYS A 166 -4.00 -7.96 16.43
C LYS A 166 -5.50 -7.85 16.14
N LEU A 167 -5.98 -6.69 15.66
CA LEU A 167 -7.37 -6.53 15.25
C LEU A 167 -7.78 -7.56 14.19
N GLN A 168 -6.96 -7.76 13.15
CA GLN A 168 -7.23 -8.75 12.11
C GLN A 168 -7.43 -10.16 12.68
N ARG A 169 -6.54 -10.58 13.59
CA ARG A 169 -6.64 -11.88 14.27
C ARG A 169 -7.90 -11.95 15.14
N ASN A 170 -8.17 -10.93 15.95
CA ASN A 170 -9.33 -10.91 16.84
C ASN A 170 -10.65 -10.94 16.06
N VAL A 171 -10.73 -10.26 14.92
CA VAL A 171 -11.88 -10.33 14.01
C VAL A 171 -12.01 -11.74 13.42
N ALA A 172 -10.93 -12.34 12.93
CA ALA A 172 -10.96 -13.71 12.42
C ALA A 172 -11.43 -14.72 13.50
N GLU A 173 -10.98 -14.56 14.74
CA GLU A 173 -11.44 -15.35 15.88
C GLU A 173 -12.93 -15.13 16.18
N PHE A 174 -13.40 -13.88 16.14
CA PHE A 174 -14.83 -13.56 16.26
C PHE A 174 -15.64 -14.28 15.18
N LEU A 175 -15.21 -14.20 13.91
CA LEU A 175 -15.85 -14.85 12.78
C LEU A 175 -15.88 -16.38 12.92
N ASN A 176 -14.82 -16.99 13.45
CA ASN A 176 -14.79 -18.43 13.72
C ASN A 176 -15.73 -18.84 14.86
N SER A 177 -15.97 -17.93 15.83
CA SER A 177 -16.93 -18.16 16.91
C SER A 177 -18.39 -17.88 16.50
N TRP A 178 -18.57 -17.25 15.33
CA TRP A 178 -19.87 -16.88 14.83
C TRP A 178 -20.70 -18.14 14.56
N PRO A 179 -21.89 -18.25 15.16
CA PRO A 179 -22.79 -19.37 14.88
C PRO A 179 -23.21 -19.41 13.41
N SER A 180 -23.31 -20.61 12.84
CA SER A 180 -23.93 -20.84 11.53
C SER A 180 -25.46 -20.75 11.60
N TRP A 181 -25.97 -19.59 12.05
CA TRP A 181 -27.41 -19.37 12.15
C TRP A 181 -28.08 -19.30 10.78
N ASP A 182 -27.33 -18.94 9.73
CA ASP A 182 -27.88 -18.73 8.39
C ASP A 182 -26.97 -19.26 7.28
N SER A 183 -27.56 -19.60 6.14
CA SER A 183 -26.82 -19.90 4.92
C SER A 183 -26.40 -18.61 4.23
N VAL A 184 -25.13 -18.53 3.88
CA VAL A 184 -24.56 -17.48 3.04
C VAL A 184 -25.29 -17.45 1.70
N ASP A 185 -25.72 -16.27 1.26
CA ASP A 185 -26.25 -16.11 -0.10
C ASP A 185 -25.17 -16.45 -1.14
N VAL A 186 -25.50 -17.33 -2.08
CA VAL A 186 -24.54 -17.82 -3.08
C VAL A 186 -24.04 -16.69 -3.97
N GLY A 187 -24.92 -15.73 -4.32
CA GLY A 187 -24.57 -14.57 -5.14
C GLY A 187 -23.58 -13.65 -4.43
N ILE A 188 -23.81 -13.35 -3.15
CA ILE A 188 -22.84 -12.59 -2.32
C ILE A 188 -21.50 -13.32 -2.26
N LYS A 189 -21.49 -14.62 -1.97
CA LYS A 189 -20.25 -15.39 -1.90
C LYS A 189 -19.47 -15.38 -3.21
N MET A 190 -20.17 -15.43 -4.36
CA MET A 190 -19.54 -15.30 -5.66
C MET A 190 -18.90 -13.92 -5.85
N LEU A 191 -19.62 -12.85 -5.50
CA LEU A 191 -19.09 -11.48 -5.57
C LEU A 191 -17.89 -11.28 -4.63
N ASP A 192 -17.93 -11.82 -3.41
CA ASP A 192 -16.80 -11.78 -2.47
C ASP A 192 -15.55 -12.45 -3.07
N ASN A 193 -15.71 -13.62 -3.69
CA ASN A 193 -14.60 -14.32 -4.34
C ASN A 193 -14.05 -13.54 -5.55
N GLU A 194 -14.93 -12.91 -6.35
CA GLU A 194 -14.52 -12.06 -7.48
C GLU A 194 -13.74 -10.84 -6.99
N ILE A 195 -14.23 -10.15 -5.94
CA ILE A 195 -13.56 -9.00 -5.32
C ILE A 195 -12.19 -9.41 -4.79
N GLY A 196 -12.12 -10.52 -4.03
CA GLY A 196 -10.86 -11.04 -3.48
C GLY A 196 -9.85 -11.43 -4.58
N SER A 197 -10.31 -12.07 -5.66
CA SER A 197 -9.44 -12.41 -6.80
C SER A 197 -8.91 -11.16 -7.52
N LEU A 198 -9.76 -10.14 -7.72
CA LEU A 198 -9.34 -8.87 -8.32
C LEU A 198 -8.36 -8.10 -7.43
N GLN A 199 -8.57 -8.06 -6.11
CA GLN A 199 -7.60 -7.47 -5.17
C GLN A 199 -6.26 -8.20 -5.22
N HIS A 200 -6.28 -9.54 -5.20
CA HIS A 200 -5.06 -10.32 -5.33
C HIS A 200 -4.35 -10.05 -6.66
N THR A 201 -5.09 -9.86 -7.75
CA THR A 201 -4.56 -9.51 -9.07
C THR A 201 -3.84 -8.16 -9.07
N VAL A 202 -4.39 -7.15 -8.38
CA VAL A 202 -3.73 -5.84 -8.20
C VAL A 202 -2.39 -6.02 -7.48
N THR A 203 -2.37 -6.74 -6.36
CA THR A 203 -1.16 -6.98 -5.58
C THR A 203 -0.12 -7.79 -6.34
N ASP A 204 -0.55 -8.81 -7.09
CA ASP A 204 0.33 -9.63 -7.93
C ASP A 204 1.00 -8.80 -9.04
N LEU A 205 0.20 -8.03 -9.79
CA LEU A 205 0.71 -7.19 -10.88
C LEU A 205 1.75 -6.19 -10.35
N LEU A 206 1.43 -5.51 -9.25
CA LEU A 206 2.33 -4.59 -8.56
C LEU A 206 3.62 -5.28 -8.13
N SER A 207 3.51 -6.44 -7.47
CA SER A 207 4.65 -7.21 -6.95
C SER A 207 5.60 -7.64 -8.07
N ASN A 208 5.04 -8.09 -9.19
CA ASN A 208 5.79 -8.54 -10.34
C ASN A 208 6.52 -7.38 -11.04
N VAL A 209 5.83 -6.27 -11.29
CA VAL A 209 6.45 -5.08 -11.89
C VAL A 209 7.54 -4.49 -10.96
N SER A 210 7.28 -4.43 -9.65
CA SER A 210 8.25 -3.96 -8.65
C SER A 210 9.49 -4.87 -8.58
N THR A 211 9.28 -6.19 -8.64
CA THR A 211 10.38 -7.16 -8.66
C THR A 211 11.23 -7.02 -9.91
N LEU A 212 10.59 -6.86 -11.07
CA LEU A 212 11.27 -6.65 -12.33
C LEU A 212 12.10 -5.35 -12.32
N GLN A 213 11.52 -4.23 -11.87
CA GLN A 213 12.25 -2.97 -11.75
C GLN A 213 13.46 -3.08 -10.81
N ARG A 214 13.32 -3.78 -9.67
CA ARG A 214 14.45 -4.00 -8.75
C ARG A 214 15.57 -4.81 -9.39
N LYS A 215 15.24 -5.89 -10.10
CA LYS A 215 16.24 -6.71 -10.81
C LYS A 215 16.97 -5.92 -11.90
N PHE A 216 16.25 -5.08 -12.63
CA PHE A 216 16.85 -4.20 -13.62
C PHE A 216 17.76 -3.12 -13.02
N THR A 217 17.41 -2.62 -11.84
CA THR A 217 18.14 -1.51 -11.20
C THR A 217 19.34 -1.99 -10.38
N TYR A 218 19.23 -3.17 -9.76
CA TYR A 218 20.20 -3.67 -8.78
C TYR A 218 20.64 -5.10 -9.12
N ALA A 219 21.95 -5.36 -9.07
CA ALA A 219 22.50 -6.71 -9.25
C ALA A 219 22.19 -7.64 -8.07
N ILE A 220 22.19 -7.08 -6.86
CA ILE A 220 21.73 -7.74 -5.64
C ILE A 220 20.56 -6.89 -5.16
N ALA A 221 19.37 -7.48 -5.07
CA ALA A 221 18.17 -6.72 -4.69
C ALA A 221 18.33 -6.20 -3.25
N PRO A 222 18.42 -4.87 -3.04
CA PRO A 222 18.39 -4.32 -1.69
C PRO A 222 17.02 -4.60 -1.05
N PRO A 223 16.89 -4.42 0.27
CA PRO A 223 15.59 -4.44 0.91
C PRO A 223 14.65 -3.43 0.21
N PRO A 224 13.34 -3.71 0.11
CA PRO A 224 12.40 -2.77 -0.48
C PRO A 224 12.41 -1.45 0.31
N GLY A 225 12.77 -0.35 -0.35
CA GLY A 225 12.71 1.00 0.20
C GLY A 225 11.36 1.67 -0.04
N ILE A 226 11.36 2.97 -0.32
CA ILE A 226 10.13 3.78 -0.50
C ILE A 226 9.18 3.23 -1.57
N THR A 227 9.71 2.51 -2.55
CA THR A 227 8.96 1.90 -3.64
C THR A 227 7.93 0.88 -3.16
N ALA A 228 8.19 0.16 -2.06
CA ALA A 228 7.22 -0.75 -1.50
C ALA A 228 6.10 -0.02 -0.76
N VAL A 229 6.43 1.07 -0.06
CA VAL A 229 5.42 1.89 0.63
C VAL A 229 4.48 2.52 -0.38
N LEU A 230 5.02 3.14 -1.43
CA LEU A 230 4.22 3.71 -2.52
C LEU A 230 3.44 2.65 -3.28
N GLY A 231 4.01 1.47 -3.50
CA GLY A 231 3.31 0.35 -4.12
C GLY A 231 2.07 -0.06 -3.32
N SER A 232 2.17 -0.16 -2.00
CA SER A 232 1.02 -0.52 -1.16
C SER A 232 -0.02 0.60 -1.04
N VAL A 233 0.40 1.87 -1.01
CA VAL A 233 -0.52 3.01 -0.82
C VAL A 233 -1.15 3.48 -2.14
N LEU A 234 -0.41 3.39 -3.24
CA LEU A 234 -0.79 3.89 -4.58
C LEU A 234 -0.59 2.81 -5.66
N PRO A 235 -1.16 1.60 -5.51
CA PRO A 235 -0.82 0.45 -6.35
C PRO A 235 -1.05 0.69 -7.85
N SER A 236 -2.13 1.35 -8.26
CA SER A 236 -2.46 1.51 -9.68
C SER A 236 -1.52 2.50 -10.36
N PHE A 237 -1.35 3.69 -9.79
CA PHE A 237 -0.41 4.71 -10.24
C PHE A 237 1.01 4.14 -10.26
N TRP A 238 1.42 3.50 -9.17
CA TRP A 238 2.79 3.00 -9.01
C TRP A 238 3.13 1.89 -10.01
N THR A 239 2.19 0.97 -10.26
CA THR A 239 2.36 -0.07 -11.28
C THR A 239 2.56 0.55 -12.67
N GLY A 240 1.73 1.55 -13.02
CA GLY A 240 1.88 2.28 -14.28
C GLY A 240 3.22 3.05 -14.34
N ALA A 241 3.62 3.68 -13.24
CA ALA A 241 4.84 4.46 -13.16
C ALA A 241 6.08 3.58 -13.40
N LEU A 242 6.15 2.45 -12.70
CA LEU A 242 7.21 1.47 -12.87
C LEU A 242 7.22 0.85 -14.27
N ALA A 243 6.05 0.53 -14.83
CA ALA A 243 5.95 -0.03 -16.18
C ALA A 243 6.54 0.92 -17.24
N ASN A 244 6.30 2.23 -17.10
CA ASN A 244 6.91 3.22 -18.00
C ASN A 244 8.41 3.36 -17.78
N ALA A 245 8.88 3.32 -16.54
CA ALA A 245 10.30 3.39 -16.21
C ALA A 245 11.11 2.24 -16.84
N ILE A 246 10.46 1.09 -17.09
CA ILE A 246 11.08 -0.08 -17.71
C ILE A 246 10.65 -0.31 -19.17
N ALA A 247 9.87 0.59 -19.77
CA ALA A 247 9.16 0.33 -21.02
C ALA A 247 10.08 0.01 -22.22
N SER A 248 11.27 0.61 -22.27
CA SER A 248 12.23 0.37 -23.36
C SER A 248 12.93 -1.00 -23.28
N LEU A 249 12.68 -1.77 -22.22
CA LEU A 249 13.41 -2.99 -21.86
C LEU A 249 12.52 -4.22 -21.87
N VAL A 250 11.22 -3.99 -21.94
CA VAL A 250 10.18 -5.00 -21.90
C VAL A 250 9.49 -4.97 -23.26
N ASP A 251 8.98 -6.13 -23.69
CA ASP A 251 8.20 -6.22 -24.92
C ASP A 251 7.08 -5.15 -24.91
N PRO A 252 6.95 -4.32 -25.96
CA PRO A 252 5.97 -3.24 -25.98
C PRO A 252 4.53 -3.71 -25.78
N SER A 253 4.19 -4.94 -26.21
CA SER A 253 2.86 -5.52 -26.00
C SER A 253 2.62 -5.84 -24.53
N LEU A 254 3.62 -6.35 -23.80
CA LEU A 254 3.52 -6.60 -22.37
C LEU A 254 3.43 -5.29 -21.57
N VAL A 255 4.19 -4.26 -21.94
CA VAL A 255 4.07 -2.92 -21.34
C VAL A 255 2.67 -2.35 -21.55
N ALA A 256 2.11 -2.50 -22.76
CA ALA A 256 0.75 -2.05 -23.05
C ALA A 256 -0.31 -2.80 -22.23
N LYS A 257 -0.14 -4.11 -22.01
CA LYS A 257 -1.00 -4.90 -21.10
C LYS A 257 -0.92 -4.37 -19.67
N ILE A 258 0.27 -4.27 -19.08
CA ILE A 258 0.44 -3.77 -17.70
C ILE A 258 -0.20 -2.39 -17.53
N LYS A 259 0.03 -1.48 -18.48
CA LYS A 259 -0.51 -0.11 -18.46
C LYS A 259 -2.02 -0.02 -18.65
N SER A 260 -2.65 -1.02 -19.27
CA SER A 260 -4.10 -1.05 -19.45
C SER A 260 -4.80 -1.81 -18.31
N GLU A 261 -4.18 -2.88 -17.79
CA GLU A 261 -4.73 -3.73 -16.74
C GLU A 261 -4.78 -3.02 -15.37
N ALA A 262 -3.67 -2.40 -14.95
CA ALA A 262 -3.59 -1.72 -13.64
C ALA A 262 -4.68 -0.64 -13.43
N PRO A 263 -4.95 0.27 -14.39
CA PRO A 263 -6.04 1.24 -14.25
C PRO A 263 -7.43 0.64 -14.51
N ALA A 264 -7.55 -0.49 -15.22
CA ALA A 264 -8.84 -1.16 -15.46
C ALA A 264 -9.34 -1.96 -14.24
N LEU A 265 -8.42 -2.48 -13.41
CA LEU A 265 -8.77 -3.22 -12.19
C LEU A 265 -9.53 -2.35 -11.17
N LYS A 266 -9.21 -1.06 -11.04
CA LYS A 266 -9.87 -0.14 -10.10
C LYS A 266 -11.37 0.06 -10.38
N PRO A 267 -11.82 0.46 -11.59
CA PRO A 267 -13.24 0.57 -11.90
C PRO A 267 -13.95 -0.78 -11.86
N GLU A 268 -13.29 -1.88 -12.21
CA GLU A 268 -13.88 -3.22 -12.09
C GLU A 268 -14.14 -3.58 -10.62
N LEU A 269 -13.15 -3.40 -9.74
CA LEU A 269 -13.32 -3.57 -8.29
C LEU A 269 -14.45 -2.70 -7.74
N SER A 270 -14.51 -1.43 -8.15
CA SER A 270 -15.57 -0.51 -7.74
C SER A 270 -16.95 -0.98 -8.21
N ALA A 271 -17.06 -1.45 -9.46
CA ALA A 271 -18.30 -1.98 -10.00
C ALA A 271 -18.75 -3.24 -9.26
N ARG A 272 -17.84 -4.18 -8.96
CA ARG A 272 -18.15 -5.39 -8.18
C ARG A 272 -18.58 -5.09 -6.76
N ARG A 273 -17.92 -4.16 -6.08
CA ARG A 273 -18.35 -3.67 -4.75
C ARG A 273 -19.73 -3.01 -4.80
N SER A 274 -20.02 -2.22 -5.85
CA SER A 274 -21.35 -1.63 -6.02
C SER A 274 -22.42 -2.69 -6.29
N GLN A 275 -22.13 -3.71 -7.10
CA GLN A 275 -23.05 -4.83 -7.35
C GLN A 275 -23.33 -5.61 -6.06
N ARG A 276 -22.28 -5.86 -5.27
CA ARG A 276 -22.38 -6.49 -3.95
C ARG A 276 -23.29 -5.70 -3.01
N ALA A 277 -23.07 -4.40 -2.89
CA ALA A 277 -23.91 -3.53 -2.05
C ALA A 277 -25.39 -3.52 -2.49
N GLN A 278 -25.66 -3.57 -3.80
CA GLN A 278 -27.03 -3.67 -4.32
C GLN A 278 -27.67 -5.02 -4.02
N ALA A 279 -26.92 -6.11 -4.18
CA ALA A 279 -27.38 -7.46 -3.83
C ALA A 279 -27.65 -7.59 -2.33
N GLU A 280 -26.83 -6.95 -1.49
CA GLU A 280 -26.99 -6.95 -0.04
C GLU A 280 -28.28 -6.22 0.41
N ALA A 281 -28.68 -5.16 -0.30
CA ALA A 281 -29.85 -4.36 0.05
C ALA A 281 -31.19 -5.13 -0.03
N ILE A 282 -31.23 -6.26 -0.76
CA ILE A 282 -32.43 -7.10 -0.90
C ILE A 282 -32.44 -8.34 0.00
N LEU A 283 -31.38 -8.55 0.78
CA LEU A 283 -31.25 -9.69 1.70
C LEU A 283 -32.07 -9.50 2.99
N THR A 284 -32.37 -10.62 3.65
CA THR A 284 -32.92 -10.55 5.01
C THR A 284 -31.88 -9.98 5.98
N PRO A 285 -32.26 -9.39 7.14
CA PRO A 285 -31.30 -8.86 8.11
C PRO A 285 -30.24 -9.88 8.58
N GLN A 286 -30.65 -11.15 8.66
CA GLN A 286 -29.78 -12.30 8.95
C GLN A 286 -28.73 -12.53 7.86
N GLN A 287 -29.16 -12.57 6.60
CA GLN A 287 -28.28 -12.72 5.45
C GLN A 287 -27.36 -11.50 5.28
N GLN A 288 -27.85 -10.28 5.55
CA GLN A 288 -27.04 -9.06 5.55
C GLN A 288 -25.91 -9.14 6.59
N LEU A 289 -26.23 -9.58 7.80
CA LEU A 289 -25.23 -9.76 8.85
C LEU A 289 -24.16 -10.76 8.43
N GLN A 290 -24.57 -11.92 7.92
CA GLN A 290 -23.63 -12.92 7.42
C GLN A 290 -22.77 -12.37 6.27
N ALA A 291 -23.34 -11.57 5.36
CA ALA A 291 -22.61 -10.93 4.29
C ALA A 291 -21.56 -9.93 4.80
N TYR A 292 -21.90 -9.06 5.77
CA TYR A 292 -20.94 -8.13 6.37
C TYR A 292 -19.80 -8.85 7.08
N LEU A 293 -20.11 -9.90 7.83
CA LEU A 293 -19.12 -10.67 8.58
C LEU A 293 -18.12 -11.36 7.64
N MET A 294 -18.57 -11.87 6.49
CA MET A 294 -17.68 -12.47 5.50
C MET A 294 -16.80 -11.43 4.78
N ASP A 295 -17.36 -10.26 4.45
CA ASP A 295 -16.62 -9.19 3.76
C ASP A 295 -15.51 -8.61 4.62
N MET A 296 -15.72 -8.57 5.94
CA MET A 296 -14.82 -7.89 6.87
C MET A 296 -13.38 -8.40 6.79
N SER A 297 -13.15 -9.69 6.54
CA SER A 297 -11.79 -10.22 6.39
C SER A 297 -11.08 -9.61 5.17
N THR A 298 -11.78 -9.53 4.04
CA THR A 298 -11.31 -9.00 2.76
C THR A 298 -11.08 -7.48 2.84
N ASP A 299 -12.01 -6.75 3.48
CA ASP A 299 -11.90 -5.32 3.70
C ASP A 299 -10.75 -4.96 4.64
N LEU A 300 -10.58 -5.71 5.73
CA LEU A 300 -9.46 -5.53 6.65
C LEU A 300 -8.13 -5.76 5.96
N GLU A 301 -7.99 -6.82 5.16
CA GLU A 301 -6.77 -7.08 4.39
C GLU A 301 -6.45 -5.91 3.45
N GLY A 302 -7.45 -5.43 2.72
CA GLY A 302 -7.31 -4.30 1.79
C GLY A 302 -7.00 -2.94 2.42
N ILE A 303 -7.12 -2.80 3.75
CA ILE A 303 -6.83 -1.57 4.51
C ILE A 303 -5.55 -1.73 5.33
N ILE A 304 -5.40 -2.86 6.02
CA ILE A 304 -4.28 -3.10 6.93
C ILE A 304 -2.95 -3.07 6.19
N GLU A 305 -2.85 -3.67 5.01
CA GLU A 305 -1.59 -3.70 4.27
C GLU A 305 -1.11 -2.27 3.90
N PRO A 306 -1.93 -1.41 3.28
CA PRO A 306 -1.56 -0.01 3.04
C PRO A 306 -1.22 0.78 4.32
N LEU A 307 -2.00 0.64 5.40
CA LEU A 307 -1.72 1.33 6.66
C LEU A 307 -0.40 0.86 7.29
N ASN A 308 -0.17 -0.44 7.26
CA ASN A 308 1.08 -1.07 7.70
C ASN A 308 2.27 -0.71 6.79
N ALA A 309 2.04 -0.28 5.55
CA ALA A 309 3.10 0.25 4.71
C ALA A 309 3.53 1.64 5.16
N MET A 310 2.59 2.50 5.59
CA MET A 310 2.91 3.83 6.12
C MET A 310 3.80 3.77 7.36
N THR A 311 3.64 2.73 8.19
CA THR A 311 4.48 2.51 9.39
C THR A 311 5.94 2.17 9.06
N LYS A 312 6.28 1.88 7.81
CA LYS A 312 7.61 1.44 7.37
C LYS A 312 8.44 2.57 6.77
N ILE A 313 8.05 3.83 6.91
CA ILE A 313 8.75 4.94 6.27
C ILE A 313 10.21 5.05 6.74
N SER A 314 10.48 4.89 8.03
CA SER A 314 11.83 4.92 8.60
C SER A 314 12.69 3.78 8.12
N HIS A 315 12.13 2.57 8.11
CA HIS A 315 12.77 1.38 7.53
C HIS A 315 13.07 1.57 6.04
N SER A 316 12.17 2.23 5.30
CA SER A 316 12.34 2.56 3.89
C SER A 316 13.50 3.53 3.69
N ILE A 317 13.58 4.58 4.54
CA ILE A 317 14.68 5.54 4.53
C ILE A 317 16.00 4.82 4.77
N HIS A 318 16.08 3.96 5.78
CA HIS A 318 17.29 3.18 6.05
C HIS A 318 17.70 2.34 4.85
N SER A 319 16.75 1.63 4.22
CA SER A 319 17.03 0.83 3.03
C SER A 319 17.53 1.67 1.85
N ASP A 320 16.87 2.78 1.55
CA ASP A 320 17.26 3.66 0.45
C ASP A 320 18.60 4.35 0.75
N MET A 321 18.91 4.64 2.01
CA MET A 321 20.21 5.15 2.44
C MET A 321 21.34 4.15 2.22
N LEU A 322 21.12 2.85 2.45
CA LEU A 322 22.10 1.82 2.09
C LEU A 322 22.36 1.81 0.58
N VAL A 323 21.31 1.98 -0.24
CA VAL A 323 21.47 2.10 -1.69
C VAL A 323 22.27 3.34 -2.06
N ILE A 324 21.97 4.49 -1.46
CA ILE A 324 22.70 5.75 -1.70
C ILE A 324 24.18 5.58 -1.32
N ASP A 325 24.46 5.06 -0.13
CA ASP A 325 25.81 4.86 0.38
C ASP A 325 26.61 3.92 -0.53
N LEU A 326 26.04 2.75 -0.88
CA LEU A 326 26.66 1.82 -1.84
C LEU A 326 26.96 2.49 -3.19
N THR A 327 26.07 3.36 -3.68
CA THR A 327 26.28 4.11 -4.93
C THR A 327 27.43 5.09 -4.80
N MET A 328 27.45 5.85 -3.70
CA MET A 328 28.49 6.86 -3.44
C MET A 328 29.85 6.22 -3.23
N VAL A 329 29.95 5.19 -2.38
CA VAL A 329 31.18 4.45 -2.10
C VAL A 329 31.69 3.76 -3.36
N SER A 330 30.81 3.09 -4.12
CA SER A 330 31.20 2.47 -5.39
C SER A 330 31.71 3.51 -6.39
N GLY A 331 31.15 4.73 -6.39
CA GLY A 331 31.57 5.85 -7.23
C GLY A 331 32.98 6.38 -6.93
N VAL A 332 33.50 6.12 -5.73
CA VAL A 332 34.90 6.44 -5.36
C VAL A 332 35.88 5.51 -6.08
N PHE A 333 35.48 4.23 -6.27
CA PHE A 333 36.34 3.20 -6.86
C PHE A 333 36.04 2.91 -8.35
N LYS A 334 34.86 3.30 -8.84
CA LYS A 334 34.41 3.14 -10.22
C LYS A 334 33.82 4.46 -10.73
N PRO A 335 34.55 5.24 -11.55
CA PRO A 335 34.08 6.54 -12.01
C PRO A 335 32.70 6.52 -12.69
N ASP A 336 32.38 5.41 -13.36
CA ASP A 336 31.12 5.25 -14.09
C ASP A 336 29.89 5.17 -13.17
N THR A 337 30.00 4.59 -11.98
CA THR A 337 28.89 4.51 -11.01
C THR A 337 28.57 5.86 -10.36
N LYS A 338 29.49 6.83 -10.41
CA LYS A 338 29.26 8.21 -9.98
C LYS A 338 28.11 8.87 -10.76
N GLN A 339 27.89 8.45 -12.00
CA GLN A 339 26.83 9.01 -12.86
C GLN A 339 25.41 8.68 -12.38
N LEU A 340 25.26 7.67 -11.50
CA LEU A 340 23.96 7.28 -10.93
C LEU A 340 23.62 8.00 -9.62
N VAL A 341 24.58 8.65 -8.97
CA VAL A 341 24.34 9.29 -7.65
C VAL A 341 23.28 10.39 -7.78
N ALA A 342 23.48 11.36 -8.67
CA ALA A 342 22.54 12.48 -8.82
C ALA A 342 21.14 12.02 -9.28
N PRO A 343 20.99 11.18 -10.32
CA PRO A 343 19.68 10.64 -10.71
C PRO A 343 18.97 9.88 -9.58
N ARG A 344 19.70 9.10 -8.76
CA ARG A 344 19.11 8.37 -7.62
C ARG A 344 18.65 9.31 -6.52
N LEU A 345 19.48 10.29 -6.14
CA LEU A 345 19.09 11.29 -5.13
C LEU A 345 17.86 12.08 -5.58
N GLN A 346 17.80 12.46 -6.86
CA GLN A 346 16.63 13.14 -7.43
C GLN A 346 15.39 12.24 -7.41
N ALA A 347 15.49 11.01 -7.90
CA ALA A 347 14.36 10.07 -7.89
C ALA A 347 13.85 9.82 -6.46
N PHE A 348 14.75 9.56 -5.50
CA PHE A 348 14.34 9.40 -4.11
C PHE A 348 13.71 10.67 -3.53
N SER A 349 14.25 11.86 -3.81
CA SER A 349 13.62 13.11 -3.35
C SER A 349 12.17 13.23 -3.85
N GLU A 350 11.92 12.95 -5.13
CA GLU A 350 10.55 13.00 -5.66
C GLU A 350 9.65 11.89 -5.10
N LEU A 351 10.18 10.67 -4.90
CA LEU A 351 9.43 9.57 -4.29
C LEU A 351 9.00 9.87 -2.85
N TYR A 352 9.90 10.42 -2.04
CA TYR A 352 9.58 10.77 -0.66
C TYR A 352 8.68 12.01 -0.57
N LYS A 353 8.78 12.97 -1.50
CA LYS A 353 7.78 14.05 -1.61
C LYS A 353 6.39 13.51 -1.96
N LEU A 354 6.31 12.54 -2.86
CA LEU A 354 5.06 11.87 -3.21
C LEU A 354 4.47 11.14 -2.00
N ALA A 355 5.27 10.34 -1.30
CA ALA A 355 4.84 9.65 -0.08
C ALA A 355 4.37 10.63 0.99
N SER A 356 5.14 11.70 1.21
CA SER A 356 4.82 12.79 2.12
C SER A 356 3.44 13.41 1.82
N LYS A 357 3.15 13.75 0.56
CA LYS A 357 1.83 14.23 0.14
C LYS A 357 0.73 13.19 0.38
N ALA A 358 1.00 11.92 0.06
CA ALA A 358 0.03 10.85 0.24
C ALA A 358 -0.37 10.66 1.71
N PHE A 359 0.60 10.71 2.61
CA PHE A 359 0.34 10.58 4.04
C PHE A 359 -0.45 11.78 4.60
N THR A 360 -0.13 13.02 4.19
CA THR A 360 -0.94 14.20 4.58
C THR A 360 -2.35 14.13 4.05
N GLY A 361 -2.53 13.69 2.80
CA GLY A 361 -3.85 13.53 2.19
C GLY A 361 -4.70 12.53 2.97
N TYR A 362 -4.12 11.38 3.32
CA TYR A 362 -4.77 10.39 4.18
C TYR A 362 -5.13 10.98 5.55
N GLN A 363 -4.16 11.57 6.25
CA GLN A 363 -4.33 12.17 7.57
C GLN A 363 -5.48 13.19 7.56
N THR A 364 -5.48 14.11 6.60
CA THR A 364 -6.49 15.18 6.51
C THR A 364 -7.91 14.63 6.40
N ILE A 365 -8.12 13.60 5.57
CA ILE A 365 -9.43 13.00 5.39
C ILE A 365 -9.87 12.25 6.66
N ILE A 366 -8.96 11.50 7.29
CA ILE A 366 -9.27 10.72 8.49
C ILE A 366 -9.50 11.63 9.70
N ASP A 367 -8.70 12.68 9.91
CA ASP A 367 -8.92 13.66 10.97
C ASP A 367 -10.27 14.36 10.81
N ALA A 368 -10.62 14.75 9.59
CA ALA A 368 -11.94 15.30 9.29
C ALA A 368 -13.05 14.31 9.66
N PHE A 369 -12.90 13.03 9.31
CA PHE A 369 -13.88 12.00 9.67
C PHE A 369 -14.00 11.79 11.18
N ILE A 370 -12.88 11.67 11.90
CA ILE A 370 -12.84 11.49 13.36
C ILE A 370 -13.54 12.66 14.07
N ALA A 371 -13.34 13.89 13.58
CA ALA A 371 -14.01 15.07 14.12
C ALA A 371 -15.55 15.03 13.98
N HIS A 372 -16.10 14.29 13.01
CA HIS A 372 -17.55 14.08 12.87
C HIS A 372 -18.08 12.93 13.74
N LEU A 373 -17.21 12.05 14.23
CA LEU A 373 -17.59 10.95 15.15
C LEU A 373 -17.65 11.39 16.62
N SER A 374 -17.01 12.53 16.95
CA SER A 374 -16.94 13.12 18.29
C SER A 374 -18.10 14.08 18.52
#